data_AF-A0A9D7XN08-F1
#
_entry.id   AF-A0A9D7XN08-F1
#
_cell.length_a   1.000
_cell.length_b   1.000
_cell.length_c   1.000
_cell.angle_alpha   90.00
_cell.angle_beta   90.00
_cell.angle_gamma   90.00
#
_symmetry.space_group_name_H-M   'P 1'
#
loop_
_entity.id
_entity.type
_entity.pdbx_description
1 polymer ?
#
loop_
_entity_poly.entity_id
_entity_poly.type
_entity_poly.pdbx_seq_one_letter_code
_entity_poly.pdbx_strand_id
1 'polypeptide(L)'
;MQEQLLHFIWHRKLFSQVELRTTESLDVEILQTGIPNQDQGPDFLQSRIRIDDQVWAGHVEIHIRSSEWYLHRHDQDTHYNNVILHVVWIEDQPVFTFDGTRLPCIELGERVDRILLERYNHLMNNEEWIPCASSLSSVADITRTSWLERLMSERLESKTENIIKILERCGHDWEQAFLLCLQDNWAPANSDAMESLALKLPLKILRKHGDRTDQIESLFLVWQEC
;
A
#
# COMPACT_ATOMS: atom_id res chain seq x y z
N MET A 1 -18.70 10.41 -8.43
CA MET A 1 -17.32 10.22 -7.95
C MET A 1 -17.24 8.86 -7.28
N GLN A 2 -16.11 8.16 -7.38
CA GLN A 2 -15.87 6.93 -6.62
C GLN A 2 -15.20 7.29 -5.29
N GLU A 3 -15.60 6.65 -4.20
CA GLU A 3 -15.06 6.89 -2.85
C GLU A 3 -13.54 6.64 -2.78
N GLN A 4 -13.03 5.62 -3.48
CA GLN A 4 -11.60 5.35 -3.58
C GLN A 4 -10.77 6.55 -4.11
N LEU A 5 -11.34 7.37 -5.01
CA LEU A 5 -10.69 8.61 -5.45
C LEU A 5 -10.63 9.63 -4.31
N LEU A 6 -11.69 9.74 -3.51
CA LEU A 6 -11.73 10.65 -2.37
C LEU A 6 -10.71 10.24 -1.30
N HIS A 7 -10.52 8.93 -1.05
CA HIS A 7 -9.45 8.43 -0.20
C HIS A 7 -8.08 8.84 -0.71
N PHE A 8 -7.84 8.71 -2.02
CA PHE A 8 -6.59 9.11 -2.63
C PHE A 8 -6.35 10.62 -2.51
N ILE A 9 -7.37 11.44 -2.79
CA ILE A 9 -7.35 12.90 -2.65
C ILE A 9 -7.01 13.29 -1.21
N TRP A 10 -7.67 12.68 -0.23
CA TRP A 10 -7.40 12.91 1.19
C TRP A 10 -5.96 12.54 1.56
N HIS A 11 -5.57 11.29 1.29
CA HIS A 11 -4.28 10.75 1.70
C HIS A 11 -3.10 11.52 1.12
N ARG A 12 -3.22 11.94 -0.15
CA ARG A 12 -2.20 12.72 -0.86
C ARG A 12 -2.36 14.23 -0.69
N LYS A 13 -3.38 14.69 0.05
CA LYS A 13 -3.73 16.10 0.26
C LYS A 13 -3.90 16.88 -1.06
N LEU A 14 -4.56 16.28 -2.05
CA LEU A 14 -4.75 16.85 -3.41
C LEU A 14 -5.98 17.79 -3.48
N PHE A 15 -6.05 18.74 -2.57
CA PHE A 15 -7.11 19.75 -2.49
C PHE A 15 -6.56 21.03 -1.84
N SER A 16 -7.28 22.14 -2.01
CA SER A 16 -6.90 23.41 -1.40
C SER A 16 -7.05 23.36 0.12
N GLN A 17 -5.91 23.49 0.81
CA GLN A 17 -5.83 23.64 2.27
C GLN A 17 -5.92 25.10 2.74
N VAL A 18 -6.03 26.05 1.81
CA VAL A 18 -6.20 27.47 2.16
C VAL A 18 -7.55 27.64 2.86
N GLU A 19 -7.52 28.24 4.05
CA GLU A 19 -8.71 28.48 4.90
C GLU A 19 -9.56 27.21 5.03
N LEU A 20 -8.92 26.07 5.30
CA LEU A 20 -9.62 24.82 5.52
C LEU A 20 -10.44 24.92 6.82
N ARG A 21 -11.75 24.70 6.70
CA ARG A 21 -12.69 24.82 7.80
C ARG A 21 -13.66 23.66 7.81
N THR A 22 -14.16 23.31 8.99
CA THR A 22 -15.30 22.42 9.11
C THR A 22 -16.55 23.10 8.55
N THR A 23 -17.61 22.32 8.33
CA THR A 23 -18.92 22.85 7.97
C THR A 23 -19.59 23.66 9.09
N GLU A 24 -19.04 23.59 10.31
CA GLU A 24 -19.36 24.47 11.45
C GLU A 24 -18.45 25.71 11.52
N SER A 25 -17.67 25.97 10.47
CA SER A 25 -16.76 27.11 10.35
C SER A 25 -15.59 27.14 11.35
N LEU A 26 -15.24 26.00 11.94
CA LEU A 26 -14.04 25.86 12.79
C LEU A 26 -12.81 25.70 11.89
N ASP A 27 -11.70 26.37 12.23
CA ASP A 27 -10.45 26.23 11.47
C ASP A 27 -9.88 24.81 11.60
N VAL A 28 -9.37 24.25 10.50
CA VAL A 28 -8.85 22.88 10.43
C VAL A 28 -7.44 22.88 9.87
N GLU A 29 -6.53 22.20 10.56
CA GLU A 29 -5.18 21.92 10.08
C GLU A 29 -4.86 20.43 10.18
N ILE A 30 -4.45 19.86 9.04
CA ILE A 30 -4.16 18.42 8.91
C ILE A 30 -2.70 18.17 9.24
N LEU A 31 -2.41 17.83 10.50
CA LEU A 31 -1.06 17.46 10.94
C LEU A 31 -0.65 16.10 10.37
N GLN A 32 -1.57 15.13 10.40
CA GLN A 32 -1.39 13.78 9.85
C GLN A 32 -2.74 13.24 9.34
N THR A 33 -2.78 12.81 8.08
CA THR A 33 -4.00 12.28 7.41
C THR A 33 -4.43 10.90 7.92
N GLY A 34 -3.51 10.17 8.55
CA GLY A 34 -3.70 8.81 9.03
C GLY A 34 -3.08 7.75 8.12
N ILE A 35 -3.11 6.51 8.59
CA ILE A 35 -2.68 5.30 7.89
C ILE A 35 -3.92 4.65 7.26
N PRO A 36 -3.93 4.39 5.95
CA PRO A 36 -5.06 3.70 5.31
C PRO A 36 -5.37 2.37 6.00
N ASN A 37 -6.63 2.14 6.32
CA ASN A 37 -7.14 0.88 6.83
C ASN A 37 -7.59 -0.01 5.66
N GLN A 38 -7.20 -1.28 5.66
CA GLN A 38 -7.68 -2.29 4.69
C GLN A 38 -8.62 -3.31 5.33
N ASP A 39 -8.77 -3.24 6.66
CA ASP A 39 -9.63 -4.10 7.44
C ASP A 39 -10.95 -3.39 7.78
N GLN A 40 -11.79 -4.04 8.58
CA GLN A 40 -13.02 -3.44 9.08
C GLN A 40 -12.74 -2.22 9.97
N GLY A 41 -13.62 -1.21 9.91
CA GLY A 41 -13.57 -0.02 10.75
C GLY A 41 -13.27 1.22 9.92
N PRO A 42 -12.85 2.32 10.57
CA PRO A 42 -12.67 3.59 9.88
C PRO A 42 -11.61 3.55 8.78
N ASP A 43 -11.78 4.39 7.76
CA ASP A 43 -10.93 4.39 6.55
C ASP A 43 -9.46 4.73 6.81
N PHE A 44 -9.20 5.63 7.77
CA PHE A 44 -7.85 6.06 8.12
C PHE A 44 -7.64 6.01 9.64
N LEU A 45 -6.60 5.28 10.04
CA LEU A 45 -6.22 5.12 11.44
C LEU A 45 -5.17 6.13 11.88
N GLN A 46 -5.17 6.51 13.16
CA GLN A 46 -4.11 7.32 13.79
C GLN A 46 -3.86 8.68 13.11
N SER A 47 -4.94 9.32 12.66
CA SER A 47 -4.93 10.70 12.17
C SER A 47 -4.68 11.68 13.31
N ARG A 48 -4.05 12.82 12.98
CA ARG A 48 -3.87 13.95 13.89
C ARG A 48 -4.33 15.23 13.21
N ILE A 49 -5.40 15.82 13.72
CA ILE A 49 -6.05 16.98 13.14
C ILE A 49 -6.16 18.05 14.22
N ARG A 50 -5.76 19.28 13.91
CA ARG A 50 -6.07 20.43 14.76
C ARG A 50 -7.40 21.02 14.27
N ILE A 51 -8.35 21.13 15.18
CA ILE A 51 -9.65 21.79 14.95
C ILE A 51 -9.74 22.91 15.97
N ASP A 52 -9.75 24.14 15.47
CA ASP A 52 -9.59 25.37 16.26
C ASP A 52 -8.30 25.29 17.11
N ASP A 53 -8.37 25.51 18.42
CA ASP A 53 -7.22 25.45 19.33
C ASP A 53 -6.85 24.03 19.81
N GLN A 54 -7.65 23.00 19.47
CA GLN A 54 -7.47 21.64 19.99
C GLN A 54 -6.87 20.69 18.96
N VAL A 55 -5.85 19.93 19.36
CA VAL A 55 -5.33 18.80 18.56
C VAL A 55 -6.04 17.52 18.97
N TRP A 56 -6.63 16.86 17.98
CA TRP A 56 -7.31 15.58 18.09
C TRP A 56 -6.43 14.46 17.53
N ALA A 57 -6.46 13.31 18.18
CA ALA A 57 -5.84 12.08 17.70
C ALA A 57 -6.90 10.97 17.65
N GLY A 58 -7.09 10.36 16.49
CA GLY A 58 -8.17 9.40 16.27
C GLY A 58 -8.22 8.93 14.83
N HIS A 59 -9.42 8.64 14.34
CA HIS A 59 -9.65 8.11 13.01
C HIS A 59 -10.30 9.13 12.09
N VAL A 60 -10.19 8.92 10.78
CA VAL A 60 -10.91 9.69 9.77
C VAL A 60 -11.76 8.73 8.97
N GLU A 61 -13.01 9.11 8.77
CA GLU A 61 -13.95 8.40 7.89
C GLU A 61 -14.21 9.24 6.64
N ILE A 62 -14.42 8.59 5.51
CA ILE A 62 -14.60 9.22 4.21
C ILE A 62 -15.86 8.68 3.54
N HIS A 63 -16.69 9.58 3.04
CA HIS A 63 -17.86 9.20 2.24
C HIS A 63 -18.07 10.19 1.10
N ILE A 64 -18.83 9.81 0.07
CA ILE A 64 -19.22 10.80 -0.94
C ILE A 64 -20.24 11.77 -0.35
N ARG A 65 -21.25 11.24 0.35
CA ARG A 65 -22.26 12.04 1.05
C ARG A 65 -22.19 11.77 2.54
N SER A 66 -22.36 12.80 3.36
CA SER A 66 -22.36 12.59 4.81
C SER A 66 -23.49 11.66 5.27
N SER A 67 -24.63 11.65 4.58
CA SER A 67 -25.74 10.73 4.85
C SER A 67 -25.41 9.23 4.75
N GLU A 68 -24.34 8.87 4.04
CA GLU A 68 -23.85 7.49 3.94
C GLU A 68 -23.37 6.93 5.29
N TRP A 69 -23.04 7.81 6.24
CA TRP A 69 -22.76 7.45 7.64
C TRP A 69 -23.86 6.59 8.27
N TYR A 70 -25.12 6.99 8.08
CA TYR A 70 -26.28 6.27 8.61
C TYR A 70 -26.67 5.08 7.75
N LEU A 71 -26.42 5.15 6.43
CA LEU A 71 -26.66 4.04 5.52
C LEU A 71 -25.79 2.83 5.92
N HIS A 72 -24.55 3.09 6.30
CA HIS A 72 -23.59 2.09 6.76
C HIS A 72 -23.73 1.76 8.27
N ARG A 73 -24.66 2.42 8.97
CA ARG A 73 -24.95 2.23 10.40
C ARG A 73 -23.76 2.53 11.32
N HIS A 74 -22.90 3.46 10.93
CA HIS A 74 -21.78 3.90 11.77
C HIS A 74 -22.27 4.62 13.04
N ASP A 75 -23.46 5.22 12.99
CA ASP A 75 -24.17 5.77 14.15
C ASP A 75 -24.53 4.72 15.20
N GLN A 76 -24.51 3.43 14.85
CA GLN A 76 -24.88 2.31 15.72
C GLN A 76 -23.67 1.47 16.14
N ASP A 77 -22.46 1.84 15.71
CA ASP A 77 -21.24 1.07 15.94
C ASP A 77 -20.21 1.88 16.74
N THR A 78 -19.91 1.38 17.95
CA THR A 78 -18.96 2.00 18.87
C THR A 78 -17.54 2.09 18.33
N HIS A 79 -17.16 1.30 17.30
CA HIS A 79 -15.84 1.40 16.67
C HIS A 79 -15.62 2.77 16.00
N TYR A 80 -16.70 3.46 15.64
CA TYR A 80 -16.66 4.77 14.98
C TYR A 80 -16.65 5.95 15.95
N ASN A 81 -16.76 5.71 17.27
CA ASN A 81 -16.70 6.78 18.27
C ASN A 81 -15.32 7.46 18.36
N ASN A 82 -14.27 6.80 17.87
CA ASN A 82 -12.93 7.38 17.81
C ASN A 82 -12.65 8.10 16.48
N VAL A 83 -13.65 8.21 15.59
CA VAL A 83 -13.55 9.08 14.41
C VAL A 83 -13.58 10.53 14.89
N ILE A 84 -12.57 11.30 14.50
CA ILE A 84 -12.38 12.70 14.91
C ILE A 84 -12.72 13.69 13.81
N LEU A 85 -12.87 13.20 12.57
CA LEU A 85 -13.21 14.01 11.42
C LEU A 85 -13.87 13.14 10.34
N HIS A 86 -14.99 13.61 9.81
CA HIS A 86 -15.63 13.09 8.61
C HIS A 86 -15.22 13.91 7.40
N VAL A 87 -14.63 13.28 6.40
CA VAL A 87 -14.24 13.94 5.16
C VAL A 87 -15.22 13.52 4.08
N VAL A 88 -15.93 14.49 3.50
CA VAL A 88 -16.95 14.18 2.50
C VAL A 88 -16.76 14.96 1.21
N TRP A 89 -17.32 14.43 0.12
CA TRP A 89 -17.45 15.22 -1.11
C TRP A 89 -18.50 16.32 -0.94
N ILE A 90 -19.62 16.00 -0.27
CA ILE A 90 -20.69 16.94 0.10
C ILE A 90 -21.28 16.57 1.47
N GLU A 91 -21.45 17.56 2.35
CA GLU A 91 -22.23 17.37 3.59
C GLU A 91 -23.71 17.65 3.30
N ASP A 92 -24.48 16.60 3.02
CA ASP A 92 -25.92 16.71 2.76
C ASP A 92 -26.77 16.72 4.04
N GLN A 93 -26.21 16.24 5.15
CA GLN A 93 -26.78 16.38 6.49
C GLN A 93 -25.73 16.23 7.61
N PRO A 94 -25.96 16.81 8.81
CA PRO A 94 -25.10 16.54 9.97
C PRO A 94 -25.13 15.07 10.40
N VAL A 95 -23.98 14.55 10.81
CA VAL A 95 -23.84 13.18 11.32
C VAL A 95 -23.45 13.17 12.80
N PHE A 96 -23.94 12.15 13.50
CA PHE A 96 -23.67 11.95 14.92
C PHE A 96 -23.09 10.55 15.15
N THR A 97 -22.09 10.47 16.02
CA THR A 97 -21.54 9.22 16.53
C THR A 97 -22.52 8.53 17.48
N PHE A 98 -22.23 7.28 17.88
CA PHE A 98 -23.11 6.50 18.76
C PHE A 98 -23.37 7.19 20.12
N ASP A 99 -22.41 7.96 20.62
CA ASP A 99 -22.52 8.74 21.85
C ASP A 99 -23.35 10.03 21.70
N GLY A 100 -23.86 10.34 20.50
CA GLY A 100 -24.66 11.52 20.20
C GLY A 100 -23.85 12.78 19.95
N THR A 101 -22.52 12.70 19.86
CA THR A 101 -21.66 13.83 19.52
C THR A 101 -21.75 14.13 18.02
N ARG A 102 -21.87 15.42 17.65
CA ARG A 102 -21.76 15.80 16.23
C ARG A 102 -20.34 15.59 15.77
N LEU A 103 -20.15 14.84 14.69
CA LEU A 103 -18.83 14.60 14.14
C LEU A 103 -18.39 15.82 13.32
N PRO A 104 -17.22 16.42 13.59
CA PRO A 104 -16.69 17.50 12.75
C PRO A 104 -16.54 17.02 11.31
N CYS A 105 -17.06 17.81 10.36
CA CYS A 105 -17.09 17.44 8.95
C CYS A 105 -16.34 18.48 8.10
N ILE A 106 -15.57 18.04 7.11
CA ILE A 106 -15.05 18.92 6.05
C ILE A 106 -15.59 18.49 4.69
N GLU A 107 -15.91 19.47 3.85
CA GLU A 107 -16.34 19.25 2.49
C GLU A 107 -15.19 19.52 1.50
N LEU A 108 -14.91 18.56 0.62
CA LEU A 108 -13.84 18.66 -0.37
C LEU A 108 -14.33 19.03 -1.78
N GLY A 109 -15.64 19.02 -2.04
CA GLY A 109 -16.21 19.18 -3.38
C GLY A 109 -15.70 20.38 -4.17
N GLU A 110 -15.72 21.56 -3.53
CA GLU A 110 -15.25 22.82 -4.12
C GLU A 110 -13.76 23.08 -3.93
N ARG A 111 -13.05 22.19 -3.22
CA ARG A 111 -11.62 22.33 -2.90
C ARG A 111 -10.71 21.51 -3.80
N VAL A 112 -11.27 20.62 -4.61
CA VAL A 112 -10.53 19.75 -5.52
C VAL A 112 -10.55 20.35 -6.93
N ASP A 113 -9.38 20.42 -7.56
CA ASP A 113 -9.25 20.90 -8.93
C ASP A 113 -10.00 19.98 -9.91
N ARG A 114 -10.86 20.56 -10.75
CA ARG A 114 -11.59 19.83 -11.80
C ARG A 114 -10.66 19.12 -12.78
N ILE A 115 -9.49 19.71 -13.08
CA ILE A 115 -8.50 19.10 -13.96
C ILE A 115 -7.99 17.77 -13.38
N LEU A 116 -7.83 17.68 -12.06
CA LEU A 116 -7.44 16.44 -11.38
C LEU A 116 -8.50 15.34 -11.60
N LEU A 117 -9.77 15.69 -11.42
CA LEU A 117 -10.90 14.77 -11.59
C LEU A 117 -11.03 14.29 -13.03
N GLU A 118 -10.87 15.18 -14.00
CA GLU A 118 -10.90 14.85 -15.42
C GLU A 118 -9.75 13.89 -15.78
N ARG A 119 -8.53 14.17 -15.30
CA ARG A 119 -7.38 13.28 -15.52
C ARG A 119 -7.58 11.91 -14.90
N TYR A 120 -8.09 11.84 -13.68
CA TYR A 120 -8.38 10.56 -13.03
C TYR A 120 -9.42 9.77 -13.82
N ASN A 121 -10.53 10.40 -14.20
CA ASN A 121 -11.56 9.76 -15.01
C ASN A 121 -11.01 9.29 -16.36
N HIS A 122 -10.13 10.06 -17.00
CA HIS A 122 -9.49 9.65 -18.23
C HIS A 122 -8.63 8.39 -18.03
N LEU A 123 -7.80 8.35 -16.98
CA LEU A 123 -6.95 7.20 -16.68
C LEU A 123 -7.78 5.95 -16.32
N MET A 124 -8.79 6.07 -15.46
CA MET A 124 -9.57 4.92 -15.00
C MET A 124 -10.47 4.31 -16.07
N ASN A 125 -10.87 5.10 -17.07
CA ASN A 125 -11.68 4.62 -18.19
C ASN A 125 -10.84 4.31 -19.44
N ASN A 126 -9.51 4.41 -19.37
CA ASN A 126 -8.64 4.06 -20.48
C ASN A 126 -8.40 2.53 -20.50
N GLU A 127 -8.72 1.89 -21.62
CA GLU A 127 -8.57 0.44 -21.82
C GLU A 127 -7.17 0.04 -22.32
N GLU A 128 -6.24 0.99 -22.47
CA GLU A 128 -4.83 0.67 -22.75
C GLU A 128 -4.22 -0.24 -21.67
N TRP A 129 -3.27 -1.11 -22.08
CA TRP A 129 -2.57 -2.01 -21.16
C TRP A 129 -1.94 -1.29 -19.96
N ILE A 130 -1.44 -0.07 -20.19
CA ILE A 130 -1.03 0.86 -19.14
C ILE A 130 -1.83 2.15 -19.37
N PRO A 131 -2.71 2.58 -18.44
CA PRO A 131 -3.61 3.72 -18.66
C PRO A 131 -2.94 5.04 -19.05
N CYS A 132 -1.67 5.23 -18.69
CA CYS A 132 -0.90 6.42 -19.01
C CYS A 132 0.13 6.21 -20.15
N ALA A 133 0.08 5.09 -20.88
CA ALA A 133 1.08 4.76 -21.90
C ALA A 133 1.22 5.86 -22.96
N SER A 134 0.10 6.37 -23.46
CA SER A 134 0.07 7.49 -24.41
C SER A 134 0.79 8.76 -23.91
N SER A 135 0.73 9.01 -22.59
CA SER A 135 1.38 10.18 -21.95
C SER A 135 2.90 10.04 -21.86
N LEU A 136 3.46 8.84 -21.99
CA LEU A 136 4.92 8.62 -21.94
C LEU A 136 5.65 9.37 -23.06
N SER A 137 4.97 9.58 -24.20
CA SER A 137 5.50 10.35 -25.34
C SER A 137 5.71 11.84 -25.02
N SER A 138 4.98 12.39 -24.05
CA SER A 138 5.10 13.79 -23.62
C SER A 138 6.29 14.05 -22.70
N VAL A 139 6.89 12.99 -22.15
CA VAL A 139 8.05 13.08 -21.26
C VAL A 139 9.32 13.18 -22.10
N ALA A 140 10.15 14.20 -21.82
CA ALA A 140 11.40 14.43 -22.52
C ALA A 140 12.33 13.20 -22.48
N ASP A 141 13.01 12.91 -23.60
CA ASP A 141 13.88 11.74 -23.76
C ASP A 141 14.97 11.65 -22.69
N ILE A 142 15.56 12.79 -22.34
CA ILE A 142 16.60 12.86 -21.30
C ILE A 142 16.07 12.41 -19.93
N THR A 143 14.83 12.80 -19.59
CA THR A 143 14.17 12.40 -18.34
C THR A 143 13.87 10.90 -18.35
N ARG A 144 13.37 10.36 -19.47
CA ARG A 144 13.09 8.92 -19.60
C ARG A 144 14.36 8.10 -19.45
N THR A 145 15.42 8.50 -20.14
CA THR A 145 16.71 7.80 -20.13
C THR A 145 17.33 7.83 -18.73
N SER A 146 17.43 9.02 -18.13
CA SER A 146 17.96 9.19 -16.78
C SER A 146 17.18 8.38 -15.73
N TRP A 147 15.86 8.34 -15.84
CA TRP A 147 15.03 7.57 -14.92
C TRP A 147 15.21 6.06 -15.09
N LEU A 148 15.27 5.57 -16.33
CA LEU A 148 15.50 4.15 -16.62
C LEU A 148 16.89 3.68 -16.17
N GLU A 149 17.93 4.48 -16.37
CA GLU A 149 19.29 4.20 -15.89
C GLU A 149 19.34 4.11 -14.37
N ARG A 150 18.67 5.04 -13.69
CA ARG A 150 18.54 5.02 -12.23
C ARG A 150 17.79 3.77 -11.75
N LEU A 151 16.63 3.46 -12.32
CA LEU A 151 15.84 2.27 -11.97
C LEU A 151 16.63 0.98 -12.21
N MET A 152 17.41 0.92 -13.29
CA MET A 152 18.27 -0.23 -13.58
C MET A 152 19.37 -0.39 -12.51
N SER A 153 19.97 0.72 -12.08
CA SER A 153 20.98 0.74 -11.02
C SER A 153 20.39 0.31 -9.68
N GLU A 154 19.27 0.89 -9.25
CA GLU A 154 18.55 0.53 -8.01
C GLU A 154 18.15 -0.95 -8.01
N ARG A 155 17.67 -1.47 -9.16
CA ARG A 155 17.32 -2.90 -9.31
C ARG A 155 18.55 -3.80 -9.23
N LEU A 156 19.67 -3.39 -9.82
CA LEU A 156 20.92 -4.14 -9.75
C LEU A 156 21.43 -4.20 -8.32
N GLU A 157 21.48 -3.06 -7.63
CA GLU A 157 21.88 -2.95 -6.22
C GLU A 157 21.03 -3.87 -5.34
N SER A 158 19.69 -3.77 -5.44
CA SER A 158 18.77 -4.62 -4.67
C SER A 158 18.99 -6.12 -4.92
N LYS A 159 19.20 -6.52 -6.18
CA LYS A 159 19.49 -7.92 -6.52
C LYS A 159 20.84 -8.38 -5.98
N THR A 160 21.87 -7.55 -6.10
CA THR A 160 23.21 -7.85 -5.61
C THR A 160 23.22 -7.97 -4.08
N GLU A 161 22.56 -7.08 -3.37
CA GLU A 161 22.41 -7.16 -1.91
C GLU A 161 21.73 -8.47 -1.48
N ASN A 162 20.69 -8.91 -2.19
CA ASN A 162 20.05 -10.18 -1.89
C ASN A 162 21.01 -11.37 -2.06
N ILE A 163 21.75 -11.41 -3.17
CA ILE A 163 22.75 -12.47 -3.43
C ILE A 163 23.85 -12.47 -2.37
N ILE A 164 24.34 -11.29 -1.94
CA ILE A 164 25.34 -11.18 -0.88
C ILE A 164 24.80 -11.75 0.43
N LYS A 165 23.56 -11.42 0.82
CA LYS A 165 22.92 -11.97 2.01
C LYS A 165 22.79 -13.51 1.94
N ILE A 166 22.44 -14.06 0.79
CA ILE A 166 22.39 -15.51 0.57
C ILE A 166 23.79 -16.13 0.71
N LEU A 167 24.81 -15.51 0.11
CA LEU A 167 26.19 -15.98 0.16
C LEU A 167 26.74 -16.02 1.59
N GLU A 168 26.46 -14.98 2.38
CA GLU A 168 26.84 -14.93 3.81
C GLU A 168 26.21 -16.07 4.60
N ARG A 169 24.91 -16.35 4.37
CA ARG A 169 24.20 -17.48 4.99
C ARG A 169 24.76 -18.84 4.58
N CYS A 170 25.30 -18.94 3.36
CA CYS A 170 25.99 -20.14 2.85
C CYS A 170 27.44 -20.26 3.33
N GLY A 171 27.94 -19.38 4.21
CA GLY A 171 29.33 -19.42 4.65
C GLY A 171 30.33 -19.13 3.53
N HIS A 172 29.96 -18.27 2.58
CA HIS A 172 30.74 -17.92 1.38
C HIS A 172 30.93 -19.06 0.36
N ASP A 173 30.05 -20.07 0.38
CA ASP A 173 30.00 -21.11 -0.65
C ASP A 173 29.14 -20.65 -1.85
N TRP A 174 29.82 -20.30 -2.95
CA TRP A 174 29.16 -19.85 -4.18
C TRP A 174 28.31 -20.91 -4.86
N GLU A 175 28.67 -22.20 -4.77
CA GLU A 175 27.88 -23.26 -5.39
C GLU A 175 26.55 -23.43 -4.65
N GLN A 176 26.59 -23.36 -3.32
CA GLN A 176 25.39 -23.42 -2.49
C GLN A 176 24.50 -22.17 -2.65
N ALA A 177 25.11 -20.98 -2.68
CA ALA A 177 24.39 -19.73 -2.90
C ALA A 177 23.70 -19.70 -4.27
N PHE A 178 24.36 -20.23 -5.31
CA PHE A 178 23.78 -20.37 -6.65
C PHE A 178 22.55 -21.30 -6.65
N LEU A 179 22.60 -22.43 -5.93
CA LEU A 179 21.46 -23.33 -5.81
C LEU A 179 20.24 -22.64 -5.19
N LEU A 180 20.44 -21.87 -4.12
CA LEU A 180 19.37 -21.10 -3.48
C LEU A 180 18.80 -20.03 -4.42
N CYS A 181 19.66 -19.27 -5.09
CA CYS A 181 19.22 -18.26 -6.05
C CYS A 181 18.41 -18.86 -7.21
N LEU A 182 18.75 -20.07 -7.66
CA LEU A 182 18.02 -20.77 -8.72
C LEU A 182 16.60 -21.14 -8.30
N GLN A 183 16.43 -21.61 -7.07
CA GLN A 183 15.14 -22.06 -6.55
C GLN A 183 14.11 -20.92 -6.48
N ASP A 184 14.53 -19.74 -6.04
CA ASP A 184 13.69 -18.53 -5.99
C ASP A 184 13.17 -18.14 -7.38
N ASN A 185 13.95 -18.36 -8.44
CA ASN A 185 13.60 -17.96 -9.79
C ASN A 185 12.76 -19.01 -10.55
N TRP A 186 12.77 -20.28 -10.14
CA TRP A 186 12.08 -21.37 -10.85
C TRP A 186 10.82 -21.89 -10.16
N ALA A 187 10.71 -21.74 -8.84
CA ALA A 187 9.56 -22.20 -8.07
C ALA A 187 9.07 -21.14 -7.06
N PRO A 188 8.64 -19.95 -7.51
CA PRO A 188 8.30 -18.84 -6.61
C PRO A 188 7.13 -19.16 -5.66
N ALA A 189 6.21 -20.05 -6.04
CA ALA A 189 5.13 -20.49 -5.14
C ALA A 189 5.62 -21.36 -3.96
N ASN A 190 6.80 -21.96 -4.08
CA ASN A 190 7.41 -22.87 -3.10
C ASN A 190 8.79 -22.38 -2.64
N SER A 191 9.09 -21.08 -2.78
CA SER A 191 10.42 -20.51 -2.51
C SER A 191 10.93 -20.93 -1.13
N ASP A 192 10.12 -20.73 -0.09
CA ASP A 192 10.51 -20.97 1.31
C ASP A 192 10.79 -22.45 1.59
N ALA A 193 9.98 -23.33 1.00
CA ALA A 193 10.15 -24.78 1.14
C ALA A 193 11.42 -25.27 0.41
N MET A 194 11.66 -24.75 -0.80
CA MET A 194 12.86 -25.07 -1.58
C MET A 194 14.12 -24.53 -0.89
N GLU A 195 14.07 -23.29 -0.40
CA GLU A 195 15.17 -22.66 0.33
C GLU A 195 15.52 -23.47 1.59
N SER A 196 14.52 -23.85 2.38
CA SER A 196 14.69 -24.70 3.57
C SER A 196 15.33 -26.04 3.22
N LEU A 197 14.88 -26.68 2.13
CA LEU A 197 15.44 -27.94 1.64
C LEU A 197 16.90 -27.77 1.20
N ALA A 198 17.24 -26.74 0.43
CA ALA A 198 18.61 -26.51 -0.03
C ALA A 198 19.58 -26.15 1.10
N LEU A 199 19.12 -25.47 2.14
CA LEU A 199 19.93 -25.22 3.35
C LEU A 199 20.20 -26.51 4.14
N LYS A 200 19.22 -27.42 4.21
CA LYS A 200 19.37 -28.72 4.89
C LYS A 200 20.14 -29.75 4.09
N LEU A 201 20.11 -29.66 2.75
CA LEU A 201 20.78 -30.58 1.84
C LEU A 201 21.82 -29.85 0.98
N PRO A 202 23.03 -29.60 1.52
CA PRO A 202 24.10 -28.93 0.78
C PRO A 202 24.45 -29.63 -0.53
N LEU A 203 24.73 -28.86 -1.59
CA LEU A 203 25.03 -29.38 -2.93
C LEU A 203 26.20 -30.37 -2.93
N LYS A 204 27.19 -30.18 -2.05
CA LYS A 204 28.33 -31.12 -1.89
C LYS A 204 27.89 -32.53 -1.54
N ILE A 205 26.83 -32.68 -0.74
CA ILE A 205 26.26 -33.99 -0.38
C ILE A 205 25.59 -34.60 -1.60
N LEU A 206 24.76 -33.83 -2.32
CA LEU A 206 24.12 -34.28 -3.55
C LEU A 206 25.16 -34.75 -4.60
N ARG A 207 26.24 -33.99 -4.79
CA ARG A 207 27.32 -34.36 -5.71
C ARG A 207 28.04 -35.65 -5.31
N LYS A 208 28.20 -35.89 -4.00
CA LYS A 208 28.85 -37.11 -3.49
C LYS A 208 28.05 -38.38 -3.79
N HIS A 209 26.73 -38.26 -3.84
CA HIS A 209 25.79 -39.36 -4.14
C HIS A 209 25.28 -39.29 -5.60
N GLY A 210 25.87 -38.43 -6.42
CA GLY A 210 25.42 -38.10 -7.79
C GLY A 210 25.41 -39.29 -8.76
N ASP A 211 26.17 -40.33 -8.44
CA ASP A 211 26.31 -41.58 -9.20
C ASP A 211 25.18 -42.58 -8.92
N ARG A 212 24.34 -42.32 -7.91
CA ARG A 212 23.31 -43.25 -7.44
C ARG A 212 21.97 -42.54 -7.23
N THR A 213 21.08 -42.70 -8.21
CA THR A 213 19.73 -42.10 -8.19
C THR A 213 18.94 -42.47 -6.94
N ASP A 214 19.02 -43.72 -6.48
CA ASP A 214 18.31 -44.22 -5.30
C ASP A 214 18.75 -43.50 -4.00
N GLN A 215 20.03 -43.12 -3.91
CA GLN A 215 20.56 -42.36 -2.78
C GLN A 215 20.13 -40.89 -2.84
N ILE A 216 20.12 -40.29 -4.03
CA ILE A 216 19.64 -38.91 -4.22
C ILE A 216 18.16 -38.81 -3.86
N GLU A 217 17.33 -39.73 -4.37
CA GLU A 217 15.89 -39.77 -4.08
C GLU A 217 15.65 -39.91 -2.56
N SER A 218 16.39 -40.80 -1.89
CA SER A 218 16.33 -40.95 -0.43
C SER A 218 16.69 -39.65 0.30
N LEU A 219 17.72 -38.94 -0.15
CA LEU A 219 18.14 -37.66 0.44
C LEU A 219 17.08 -36.55 0.28
N PHE A 220 16.24 -36.60 -0.75
CA PHE A 220 15.14 -35.64 -0.91
C PHE A 220 13.87 -36.04 -0.13
N LEU A 221 13.61 -37.34 0.02
CA LEU A 221 12.36 -37.84 0.62
C LEU A 221 12.41 -38.00 2.14
N VAL A 222 13.58 -38.23 2.74
CA VAL A 222 13.74 -38.43 4.20
C VAL A 222 13.40 -37.18 5.03
N TRP A 223 13.37 -35.99 4.42
CA TRP A 223 13.14 -34.73 5.14
C TRP A 223 11.67 -34.30 5.23
N GLN A 224 10.72 -35.11 4.78
CA GLN A 224 9.29 -34.80 4.86
C GLN A 224 8.63 -35.18 6.21
N GLU A 225 9.34 -35.82 7.15
CA GLU A 225 8.76 -36.36 8.41
C GLU A 225 9.28 -35.72 9.71
N CYS A 226 9.82 -34.49 9.71
CA CYS A 226 10.20 -33.78 10.95
C CYS A 226 9.76 -32.31 10.94
#